data_AF-A0AAE0GC34-F1
#
_entry.id   AF-A0AAE0GC34-F1
#
_cell.length_a   1.000
_cell.length_b   1.000
_cell.length_c   1.000
_cell.angle_alpha   90.00
_cell.angle_beta   90.00
_cell.angle_gamma   90.00
#
_symmetry.space_group_name_H-M   'P 1'
#
loop_
_entity.id
_entity.type
_entity.pdbx_description
1 polymer ?
#
loop_
_entity_poly.entity_id
_entity_poly.type
_entity_poly.pdbx_seq_one_letter_code
_entity_poly.pdbx_strand_id
1 'polypeptide(L)'
;MGADDLGQDGLPAMDVAERDSNEAKGRKMFMFIMVAPVALGLGLGSAIYNFGDTSAYDKKISLVVAYDLQFAYLAAFVFCRLVSFLNMYPMIAKSRVMRGKSGNLRANMYLYREYGSGKIVTLDDGEETGRYNRANRSLHHFTENMGGFLVGMVLAGFCFPFPVFVMTCTFAIGRIMHQIGYSNKGYGGHGAGFGIATLSTAGVEGLILLTALMF
;
A
#
# COMPACT_ATOMS: atom_id res chain seq x y z
N MET A 1 -3.38 -5.43 28.83
CA MET A 1 -2.23 -6.30 29.16
C MET A 1 -1.81 -5.93 30.56
N GLY A 2 -1.65 -6.93 31.42
CA GLY A 2 -0.95 -6.72 32.69
C GLY A 2 0.55 -6.55 32.43
N ALA A 3 1.30 -6.02 33.39
CA ALA A 3 2.76 -5.93 33.29
C ALA A 3 3.42 -7.32 33.08
N ASP A 4 2.78 -8.37 33.59
CA ASP A 4 3.24 -9.77 33.49
C ASP A 4 3.11 -10.37 32.07
N ASP A 5 2.42 -9.70 31.14
CA ASP A 5 2.27 -10.15 29.74
C ASP A 5 3.44 -9.72 28.83
N LEU A 6 4.34 -8.84 29.33
CA LEU A 6 5.43 -8.24 28.57
C LEU A 6 6.75 -8.98 28.80
N GLY A 7 7.56 -9.09 27.74
CA GLY A 7 8.93 -9.53 27.79
C GLY A 7 9.87 -8.42 28.26
N GLN A 8 11.15 -8.76 28.39
CA GLN A 8 12.19 -7.83 28.82
C GLN A 8 12.38 -6.62 27.90
N ASP A 9 11.93 -6.72 26.65
CA ASP A 9 11.97 -5.66 25.64
C ASP A 9 10.73 -4.76 25.64
N GLY A 10 9.80 -4.96 26.58
CA GLY A 10 8.54 -4.20 26.66
C GLY A 10 7.53 -4.57 25.58
N LEU A 11 7.80 -5.60 24.78
CA LEU A 11 6.86 -6.18 23.82
C LEU A 11 6.20 -7.44 24.43
N PRO A 12 5.07 -7.92 23.89
CA PRO A 12 4.47 -9.16 24.37
C PRO A 12 5.44 -10.34 24.23
N ALA A 13 5.71 -11.06 25.32
CA ALA A 13 6.59 -12.22 25.30
C ALA A 13 5.95 -13.37 24.50
N MET A 14 6.29 -13.52 23.23
CA MET A 14 5.75 -14.54 22.32
C MET A 14 6.85 -15.52 21.91
N ASP A 15 6.55 -16.81 22.00
CA ASP A 15 7.40 -17.87 21.45
C ASP A 15 7.29 -17.96 19.91
N VAL A 16 8.12 -18.79 19.28
CA VAL A 16 8.15 -18.94 17.82
C VAL A 16 6.82 -19.47 17.27
N ALA A 17 6.23 -20.46 17.95
CA ALA A 17 4.98 -21.07 17.51
C ALA A 17 3.81 -20.07 17.52
N GLU A 18 3.73 -19.23 18.55
CA GLU A 18 2.75 -18.16 18.64
C GLU A 18 2.95 -17.12 17.52
N ARG A 19 4.20 -16.70 17.26
CA ARG A 19 4.52 -15.75 16.18
C ARG A 19 4.11 -16.28 14.81
N ASP A 20 4.44 -17.53 14.51
CA ASP A 20 4.11 -18.17 13.23
C ASP A 20 2.60 -18.31 13.05
N SER A 21 1.89 -18.72 14.12
CA SER A 21 0.43 -18.81 14.13
C SER A 21 -0.24 -17.44 13.91
N ASN A 22 0.27 -16.41 14.59
CA ASN A 22 -0.24 -15.04 14.45
C ASN A 22 0.05 -14.47 13.05
N GLU A 23 1.22 -14.75 12.47
CA GLU A 23 1.54 -14.36 11.10
C GLU A 23 0.64 -15.06 10.08
N ALA A 24 0.41 -16.36 10.23
CA ALA A 24 -0.50 -17.09 9.36
C ALA A 24 -1.92 -16.50 9.40
N LYS A 25 -2.41 -16.14 10.60
CA LYS A 25 -3.69 -15.41 10.76
C LYS A 25 -3.63 -14.03 10.09
N GLY A 26 -2.53 -13.30 10.27
CA GLY A 26 -2.28 -12.00 9.63
C GLY A 26 -2.33 -12.08 8.10
N ARG A 27 -1.69 -13.08 7.49
CA ARG A 27 -1.75 -13.33 6.04
C ARG A 27 -3.15 -13.69 5.56
N LYS A 28 -3.87 -14.54 6.29
CA LYS A 28 -5.27 -14.88 5.95
C LYS A 28 -6.16 -13.64 5.99
N MET A 29 -6.03 -12.82 7.03
CA MET A 29 -6.77 -11.57 7.17
C MET A 29 -6.39 -10.55 6.07
N PHE A 30 -5.11 -10.45 5.74
CA PHE A 30 -4.62 -9.65 4.61
C PHE A 30 -5.31 -10.06 3.30
N MET A 31 -5.29 -11.35 2.96
CA MET A 31 -5.94 -11.87 1.75
C MET A 31 -7.44 -11.61 1.75
N PHE A 32 -8.10 -11.84 2.88
CA PHE A 32 -9.53 -11.58 3.04
C PHE A 32 -9.87 -10.11 2.78
N ILE A 33 -9.13 -9.16 3.41
CA ILE A 33 -9.34 -7.72 3.24
C ILE A 33 -9.02 -7.26 1.82
N MET A 34 -8.11 -7.93 1.11
CA MET A 34 -7.80 -7.57 -0.29
C MET A 34 -8.90 -7.99 -1.28
N VAL A 35 -9.65 -9.05 -0.98
CA VAL A 35 -10.64 -9.63 -1.91
C VAL A 35 -12.08 -9.31 -1.53
N ALA A 36 -12.45 -9.49 -0.25
CA ALA A 36 -13.85 -9.40 0.16
C ALA A 36 -14.46 -8.00 -0.04
N PRO A 37 -13.79 -6.88 0.32
CA PRO A 37 -14.31 -5.54 0.03
C PRO A 37 -14.44 -5.24 -1.47
N VAL A 38 -13.57 -5.81 -2.32
CA VAL A 38 -13.69 -5.66 -3.79
C VAL A 38 -14.91 -6.39 -4.29
N ALA A 39 -15.10 -7.64 -3.89
CA ALA A 39 -16.26 -8.44 -4.28
C ALA A 39 -17.58 -7.78 -3.81
N LEU A 40 -17.60 -7.28 -2.57
CA LEU A 40 -18.75 -6.55 -2.04
C LEU A 40 -18.99 -5.24 -2.81
N GLY A 41 -17.94 -4.47 -3.08
CA GLY A 41 -18.03 -3.23 -3.84
C GLY A 41 -18.54 -3.46 -5.27
N LEU A 42 -18.09 -4.53 -5.93
CA LEU A 42 -18.58 -4.93 -7.25
C LEU A 42 -20.05 -5.37 -7.22
N GLY A 43 -20.45 -6.11 -6.18
CA GLY A 43 -21.84 -6.50 -5.97
C GLY A 43 -22.75 -5.29 -5.78
N LEU A 44 -22.35 -4.35 -4.93
CA LEU A 44 -23.07 -3.08 -4.71
C LEU A 44 -23.13 -2.23 -5.98
N GLY A 45 -22.01 -2.08 -6.70
CA GLY A 45 -21.97 -1.35 -7.97
C GLY A 45 -22.89 -1.96 -9.02
N SER A 46 -22.88 -3.30 -9.14
CA SER A 46 -23.79 -4.03 -10.03
C SER A 46 -25.25 -3.84 -9.64
N ALA A 47 -25.58 -3.89 -8.35
CA ALA A 47 -26.94 -3.65 -7.87
C ALA A 47 -27.41 -2.22 -8.18
N ILE A 48 -26.57 -1.21 -7.92
CA ILE A 48 -26.88 0.20 -8.25
C ILE A 48 -27.12 0.38 -9.74
N TYR A 49 -26.32 -0.26 -10.58
CA TYR A 49 -26.47 -0.18 -12.03
C TYR A 49 -27.77 -0.83 -12.54
N ASN A 50 -28.09 -2.03 -12.06
CA ASN A 50 -29.23 -2.82 -12.55
C ASN A 50 -30.58 -2.40 -11.94
N PHE A 51 -30.59 -1.82 -10.74
CA PHE A 51 -31.82 -1.37 -10.06
C PHE A 51 -32.01 0.15 -10.05
N GLY A 52 -31.04 0.90 -10.60
CA GLY A 52 -31.10 2.36 -10.73
C GLY A 52 -31.52 2.84 -12.12
N ASP A 53 -31.19 4.11 -12.43
CA ASP A 53 -31.41 4.68 -13.77
C ASP A 53 -30.31 4.22 -14.75
N THR A 54 -30.43 2.97 -15.21
CA THR A 54 -29.46 2.34 -16.13
C THR A 54 -29.27 3.17 -17.40
N SER A 55 -30.33 3.80 -17.93
CA SER A 55 -30.24 4.64 -19.13
C SER A 55 -29.33 5.85 -18.92
N ALA A 56 -29.43 6.51 -17.76
CA ALA A 56 -28.54 7.62 -17.43
C ALA A 56 -27.09 7.16 -17.23
N TYR A 57 -26.86 5.96 -16.67
CA TYR A 57 -25.52 5.40 -16.51
C TYR A 57 -24.90 5.01 -17.86
N ASP A 58 -25.67 4.36 -18.75
CA ASP A 58 -25.22 3.94 -20.08
C ASP A 58 -24.73 5.12 -20.92
N LYS A 59 -25.43 6.25 -20.86
CA LYS A 59 -24.99 7.49 -21.55
C LYS A 59 -23.61 7.94 -21.09
N LYS A 60 -23.33 7.86 -19.78
CA LYS A 60 -22.03 8.25 -19.21
C LYS A 60 -20.94 7.23 -19.52
N ILE A 61 -21.25 5.93 -19.41
CA ILE A 61 -20.32 4.84 -19.75
C ILE A 61 -19.96 4.90 -21.24
N SER A 62 -20.93 5.21 -22.11
CA SER A 62 -20.68 5.37 -23.54
C SER A 62 -19.68 6.50 -23.84
N LEU A 63 -19.71 7.61 -23.09
CA LEU A 63 -18.68 8.65 -23.20
C LEU A 63 -17.31 8.13 -22.77
N VAL A 64 -17.25 7.37 -21.67
CA VAL A 64 -16.00 6.76 -21.20
C VAL A 64 -15.39 5.88 -22.31
N VAL A 65 -16.20 5.04 -22.93
CA VAL A 65 -15.76 4.15 -24.03
C VAL A 65 -15.37 4.95 -25.28
N ALA A 66 -16.16 5.96 -25.65
CA ALA A 66 -15.91 6.76 -26.85
C ALA A 66 -14.56 7.51 -26.83
N TYR A 67 -14.04 7.82 -25.65
CA TYR A 67 -12.75 8.49 -25.45
C TYR A 67 -11.66 7.56 -24.87
N ASP A 68 -11.87 6.25 -24.91
CA ASP A 68 -10.96 5.24 -24.34
C ASP A 68 -10.62 5.43 -22.84
N LEU A 69 -11.46 6.16 -22.11
CA LEU A 69 -11.24 6.49 -20.71
C LEU A 69 -11.43 5.27 -19.79
N GLN A 70 -11.93 4.12 -20.27
CA GLN A 70 -11.97 2.89 -19.49
C GLN A 70 -10.58 2.53 -18.90
N PHE A 71 -9.50 2.88 -19.60
CA PHE A 71 -8.14 2.69 -19.09
C PHE A 71 -7.79 3.63 -17.94
N ALA A 72 -8.28 4.87 -17.94
CA ALA A 72 -8.12 5.78 -16.81
C ALA A 72 -8.87 5.26 -15.57
N TYR A 73 -10.06 4.67 -15.76
CA TYR A 73 -10.82 4.03 -14.67
C TYR A 73 -10.10 2.79 -14.14
N LEU A 74 -9.52 1.97 -15.03
CA LEU A 74 -8.68 0.83 -14.63
C LEU A 74 -7.41 1.28 -13.90
N ALA A 75 -6.78 2.38 -14.33
CA ALA A 75 -5.64 2.97 -13.64
C ALA A 75 -6.00 3.37 -12.21
N ALA A 76 -7.12 4.09 -12.03
CA ALA A 76 -7.64 4.45 -10.72
C ALA A 76 -7.92 3.22 -9.85
N PHE A 77 -8.54 2.17 -10.41
CA PHE A 77 -8.78 0.91 -9.71
C PHE A 77 -7.48 0.26 -9.24
N VAL A 78 -6.47 0.13 -10.11
CA VAL A 78 -5.15 -0.43 -9.78
C VAL A 78 -4.48 0.39 -8.68
N PHE A 79 -4.52 1.72 -8.78
CA PHE A 79 -3.96 2.60 -7.76
C PHE A 79 -4.64 2.41 -6.40
N CYS A 80 -5.98 2.36 -6.35
CA CYS A 80 -6.71 2.04 -5.12
C CYS A 80 -6.32 0.67 -4.54
N ARG A 81 -6.03 -0.31 -5.40
CA ARG A 81 -5.57 -1.64 -4.95
C ARG A 81 -4.15 -1.64 -4.43
N LEU A 82 -3.27 -0.87 -5.04
CA LEU A 82 -1.95 -0.61 -4.49
C LEU A 82 -2.04 0.04 -3.10
N VAL A 83 -2.84 1.09 -2.93
CA VAL A 83 -3.02 1.79 -1.65
C VAL A 83 -3.45 0.79 -0.57
N SER A 84 -4.46 -0.04 -0.83
CA SER A 84 -4.90 -1.05 0.15
C SER A 84 -3.85 -2.11 0.43
N PHE A 85 -3.13 -2.58 -0.58
CA PHE A 85 -2.03 -3.52 -0.39
C PHE A 85 -0.98 -2.94 0.56
N LEU A 86 -0.50 -1.71 0.29
CA LEU A 86 0.54 -1.07 1.08
C LEU A 86 0.08 -0.78 2.51
N ASN A 87 -1.18 -0.38 2.70
CA ASN A 87 -1.74 -0.16 4.04
C ASN A 87 -1.86 -1.46 4.86
N MET A 88 -2.19 -2.58 4.21
CA MET A 88 -2.38 -3.85 4.90
C MET A 88 -1.09 -4.64 5.08
N TYR A 89 -0.06 -4.41 4.26
CA TYR A 89 1.17 -5.18 4.29
C TYR A 89 1.89 -5.19 5.67
N PRO A 90 2.04 -4.05 6.38
CA PRO A 90 2.67 -4.03 7.70
C PRO A 90 1.99 -4.92 8.74
N MET A 91 0.70 -5.27 8.56
CA MET A 91 -0.03 -6.14 9.48
C MET A 91 0.57 -7.54 9.59
N ILE A 92 1.22 -8.02 8.53
CA ILE A 92 1.89 -9.33 8.51
C ILE A 92 3.05 -9.31 9.53
N ALA A 93 3.95 -8.32 9.44
CA ALA A 93 5.03 -8.16 10.41
C ALA A 93 4.53 -7.78 11.81
N LYS A 94 3.49 -6.94 11.90
CA LYS A 94 2.87 -6.53 13.17
C LYS A 94 2.43 -7.72 14.01
N SER A 95 1.87 -8.74 13.38
CA SER A 95 1.36 -9.93 14.07
C SER A 95 2.44 -10.76 14.79
N ARG A 96 3.72 -10.59 14.43
CA ARG A 96 4.86 -11.24 15.09
C ARG A 96 5.46 -10.43 16.23
N VAL A 97 5.12 -9.15 16.36
CA VAL A 97 5.62 -8.26 17.41
C VAL A 97 4.51 -7.77 18.36
N MET A 98 3.24 -7.92 17.99
CA MET A 98 2.09 -7.50 18.79
C MET A 98 0.91 -8.46 18.66
N ARG A 99 0.42 -8.96 19.80
CA ARG A 99 -0.85 -9.68 19.91
C ARG A 99 -2.05 -8.79 19.54
N GLY A 100 -3.18 -9.41 19.18
CA GLY A 100 -4.46 -8.71 19.01
C GLY A 100 -4.88 -7.89 20.24
N LYS A 101 -4.62 -8.45 21.44
CA LYS A 101 -4.93 -7.86 22.75
C LYS A 101 -3.87 -6.90 23.31
N SER A 102 -2.92 -6.41 22.50
CA SER A 102 -1.82 -5.55 22.99
C SER A 102 -2.21 -4.09 23.27
N GLY A 103 -3.50 -3.75 23.22
CA GLY A 103 -3.99 -2.42 23.55
C GLY A 103 -3.28 -1.30 22.78
N ASN A 104 -2.91 -0.23 23.49
CA ASN A 104 -2.30 0.97 22.93
C ASN A 104 -0.91 0.75 22.32
N LEU A 105 -0.21 -0.36 22.64
CA LEU A 105 1.04 -0.71 21.96
C LEU A 105 0.83 -0.80 20.44
N ARG A 106 -0.36 -1.24 20.01
CA ARG A 106 -0.74 -1.36 18.59
C ARG A 106 -0.95 -0.03 17.88
N ALA A 107 -1.09 1.08 18.61
CA ALA A 107 -1.28 2.40 18.02
C ALA A 107 0.05 2.99 17.52
N ASN A 108 1.17 2.60 18.13
CA ASN A 108 2.48 3.05 17.68
C ASN A 108 2.91 2.28 16.41
N MET A 109 3.17 3.00 15.33
CA MET A 109 3.60 2.44 14.06
C MET A 109 5.10 2.10 14.01
N TYR A 110 5.88 2.61 14.96
CA TYR A 110 7.32 2.40 15.02
C TYR A 110 7.75 1.95 16.41
N LEU A 111 8.60 0.93 16.45
CA LEU A 111 9.23 0.43 17.66
C LEU A 111 10.64 1.01 17.76
N TYR A 112 11.00 1.50 18.94
CA TYR A 112 12.28 2.16 19.18
C TYR A 112 13.07 1.42 20.25
N ARG A 113 14.40 1.46 20.16
CA ARG A 113 15.31 0.86 21.12
C ARG A 113 16.41 1.85 21.49
N GLU A 114 16.77 1.90 22.77
CA GLU A 114 17.97 2.57 23.24
C GLU A 114 19.18 1.64 23.07
N TYR A 115 20.26 2.15 22.47
CA TYR A 115 21.47 1.36 22.22
C TYR A 115 22.55 1.58 23.30
N GLY A 116 22.25 1.19 24.53
CA GLY A 116 23.11 1.38 25.70
C GLY A 116 22.86 2.72 26.40
N SER A 117 23.25 2.81 27.67
CA SER A 117 22.90 3.94 28.55
C SER A 117 23.39 5.29 28.01
N GLY A 118 22.47 6.25 27.90
CA GLY A 118 22.78 7.63 27.49
C GLY A 118 22.98 7.79 25.98
N LYS A 119 22.52 6.84 25.17
CA LYS A 119 22.66 6.86 23.70
C LYS A 119 21.35 7.20 22.99
N ILE A 120 21.47 7.43 21.69
CA ILE A 120 20.35 7.76 20.81
C ILE A 120 19.33 6.62 20.82
N VAL A 121 18.05 7.00 20.95
CA VAL A 121 16.91 6.11 20.72
C VAL A 121 16.63 6.10 19.22
N THR A 122 16.84 4.96 18.57
CA THR A 122 16.59 4.81 17.12
C THR A 122 15.51 3.77 16.87
N LEU A 123 15.05 3.65 15.62
CA LEU A 123 14.20 2.54 15.21
C LEU A 123 14.88 1.22 15.57
N ASP A 124 14.13 0.33 16.22
CA ASP A 124 14.61 -1.02 16.50
C ASP A 124 14.81 -1.77 15.19
N ASP A 125 16.00 -2.30 14.97
CA ASP A 125 16.38 -3.06 13.77
C ASP A 125 16.55 -4.56 14.06
N GLY A 126 15.99 -5.04 15.17
CA GLY A 126 15.86 -6.47 15.44
C GLY A 126 15.14 -7.21 14.30
N GLU A 127 15.26 -8.53 14.27
CA GLU A 127 14.73 -9.35 13.16
C GLU A 127 13.26 -9.06 12.85
N GLU A 128 12.40 -9.12 13.88
CA GLU A 128 10.95 -8.94 13.75
C GLU A 128 10.51 -7.48 13.83
N THR A 129 11.09 -6.74 14.79
CA THR A 129 10.78 -5.33 15.04
C THR A 129 11.28 -4.44 13.91
N GLY A 130 12.48 -4.70 13.39
CA GLY A 130 13.04 -4.08 12.20
C GLY A 130 12.21 -4.38 10.95
N ARG A 131 11.74 -5.63 10.78
CA ARG A 131 10.82 -5.97 9.67
C ARG A 131 9.52 -5.16 9.73
N TYR A 132 8.93 -5.01 10.92
CA TYR A 132 7.75 -4.18 11.11
C TYR A 132 8.03 -2.69 10.87
N ASN A 133 9.12 -2.16 11.41
CA ASN A 133 9.52 -0.77 11.23
C ASN A 133 9.77 -0.43 9.76
N ARG A 134 10.52 -1.26 9.03
CA ARG A 134 10.79 -1.06 7.60
C ARG A 134 9.52 -1.16 6.75
N ALA A 135 8.59 -2.06 7.11
CA ALA A 135 7.29 -2.11 6.46
C ALA A 135 6.50 -0.81 6.63
N ASN A 136 6.46 -0.23 7.84
CA ASN A 136 5.81 1.06 8.07
C ASN A 136 6.57 2.21 7.39
N ARG A 137 7.92 2.20 7.38
CA ARG A 137 8.70 3.23 6.71
C ARG A 137 8.46 3.22 5.19
N SER A 138 8.34 2.05 4.58
CA SER A 138 7.98 1.93 3.16
C SER A 138 6.59 2.50 2.87
N LEU A 139 5.61 2.24 3.74
CA LEU A 139 4.28 2.83 3.64
C LEU A 139 4.33 4.36 3.80
N HIS A 140 5.09 4.86 4.77
CA HIS A 140 5.26 6.30 4.98
C HIS A 140 5.95 6.97 3.78
N HIS A 141 6.98 6.33 3.22
CA HIS A 141 7.61 6.81 1.98
C HIS A 141 6.60 6.86 0.82
N PHE A 142 5.66 5.92 0.73
CA PHE A 142 4.59 5.98 -0.28
C PHE A 142 3.72 7.22 -0.09
N THR A 143 3.24 7.48 1.14
CA THR A 143 2.37 8.63 1.41
C THR A 143 3.06 9.97 1.15
N GLU A 144 4.36 10.06 1.43
CA GLU A 144 5.18 11.25 1.16
C GLU A 144 5.34 11.53 -0.34
N ASN A 145 5.35 10.49 -1.18
CA ASN A 145 5.75 10.61 -2.60
C ASN A 145 4.63 10.34 -3.61
N MET A 146 3.47 9.82 -3.18
CA MET A 146 2.39 9.45 -4.11
C MET A 146 1.69 10.65 -4.74
N GLY A 147 1.81 11.85 -4.16
CA GLY A 147 1.08 13.04 -4.58
C GLY A 147 1.31 13.41 -6.05
N GLY A 148 2.58 13.46 -6.47
CA GLY A 148 2.94 13.78 -7.85
C GLY A 148 2.37 12.77 -8.85
N PHE A 149 2.51 11.47 -8.55
CA PHE A 149 1.94 10.40 -9.37
C PHE A 149 0.42 10.49 -9.45
N LEU A 150 -0.27 10.74 -8.33
CA LEU A 150 -1.73 10.81 -8.28
C LEU A 150 -2.27 11.97 -9.13
N VAL A 151 -1.71 13.17 -8.98
CA VAL A 151 -2.09 14.34 -9.78
C VAL A 151 -1.83 14.05 -11.25
N GLY A 152 -0.66 13.49 -11.57
CA GLY A 152 -0.30 13.20 -12.94
C GLY A 152 -1.17 12.14 -13.60
N MET A 153 -1.52 11.08 -12.86
CA MET A 153 -2.43 10.03 -13.34
C MET A 153 -3.79 10.61 -13.73
N VAL A 154 -4.32 11.58 -12.97
CA VAL A 154 -5.60 12.23 -13.29
C VAL A 154 -5.48 13.11 -14.54
N LEU A 155 -4.46 13.97 -14.60
CA LEU A 155 -4.31 14.91 -15.72
C LEU A 155 -3.93 14.20 -17.03
N ALA A 156 -2.88 13.37 -17.00
CA ALA A 156 -2.44 12.63 -18.16
C ALA A 156 -3.43 11.53 -18.56
N GLY A 157 -4.22 10.99 -17.62
CA GLY A 157 -5.17 9.91 -17.88
C GLY A 157 -6.32 10.34 -18.80
N PHE A 158 -6.61 11.64 -18.87
CA PHE A 158 -7.58 12.19 -19.82
C PHE A 158 -7.05 12.23 -21.26
N CYS A 159 -5.78 12.62 -21.44
CA CYS A 159 -5.16 12.74 -22.77
C CYS A 159 -4.55 11.43 -23.28
N PHE A 160 -4.04 10.59 -22.37
CA PHE A 160 -3.30 9.36 -22.66
C PHE A 160 -3.79 8.19 -21.78
N PRO A 161 -5.05 7.74 -21.92
CA PRO A 161 -5.66 6.81 -20.96
C PRO A 161 -4.90 5.47 -20.85
N PHE A 162 -4.58 4.87 -22.00
CA PHE A 162 -3.89 3.59 -22.05
C PHE A 162 -2.42 3.67 -21.57
N PRO A 163 -1.59 4.63 -22.02
CA PRO A 163 -0.25 4.82 -21.46
C PRO A 163 -0.24 5.03 -19.94
N VAL A 164 -1.17 5.83 -19.42
CA VAL A 164 -1.27 6.05 -17.97
C VAL A 164 -1.65 4.78 -17.23
N PHE A 165 -2.56 3.95 -17.77
CA PHE A 165 -2.85 2.64 -17.18
C PHE A 165 -1.61 1.74 -17.07
N VAL A 166 -0.79 1.67 -18.12
CA VAL A 166 0.47 0.91 -18.12
C VAL A 166 1.46 1.47 -17.09
N MET A 167 1.60 2.80 -17.02
CA MET A 167 2.47 3.46 -16.03
C MET A 167 1.98 3.22 -14.60
N THR A 168 0.67 3.21 -14.34
CA THR A 168 0.11 2.89 -13.03
C THR A 168 0.34 1.44 -12.63
N CYS A 169 0.24 0.49 -13.56
CA CYS A 169 0.59 -0.90 -13.29
C CYS A 169 2.08 -1.04 -12.95
N THR A 170 2.96 -0.37 -13.71
CA THR A 170 4.41 -0.38 -13.49
C THR A 170 4.77 0.27 -12.15
N PHE A 171 4.17 1.41 -11.84
CA PHE A 171 4.29 2.08 -10.54
C PHE A 171 3.84 1.17 -9.40
N ALA A 172 2.70 0.49 -9.54
CA ALA A 172 2.20 -0.43 -8.53
C ALA A 172 3.15 -1.61 -8.29
N ILE A 173 3.69 -2.21 -9.36
CA ILE A 173 4.72 -3.25 -9.25
C ILE A 173 5.95 -2.73 -8.52
N GLY A 174 6.48 -1.56 -8.91
CA GLY A 174 7.62 -0.93 -8.27
C GLY A 174 7.39 -0.69 -6.77
N ARG A 175 6.21 -0.17 -6.40
CA ARG A 175 5.85 0.06 -4.99
C ARG A 175 5.64 -1.24 -4.19
N ILE A 176 5.09 -2.29 -4.78
CA ILE A 176 4.99 -3.62 -4.15
C ILE A 176 6.38 -4.20 -3.93
N MET A 177 7.26 -4.15 -4.94
CA MET A 177 8.64 -4.59 -4.83
C MET A 177 9.41 -3.81 -3.75
N HIS A 178 9.23 -2.49 -3.71
CA HIS A 178 9.80 -1.63 -2.67
C HIS A 178 9.36 -2.08 -1.28
N GLN A 179 8.06 -2.27 -1.07
CA GLN A 179 7.47 -2.67 0.20
C GLN A 179 7.99 -4.03 0.68
N ILE A 180 7.93 -5.04 -0.18
CA ILE A 180 8.37 -6.41 0.13
C ILE A 180 9.88 -6.44 0.35
N GLY A 181 10.63 -5.79 -0.54
CA GLY A 181 12.10 -5.73 -0.51
C GLY A 181 12.62 -5.06 0.75
N TYR A 182 12.08 -3.89 1.11
CA TYR A 182 12.54 -3.16 2.31
C TYR A 182 12.25 -3.95 3.59
N SER A 183 11.05 -4.51 3.67
CA SER A 183 10.60 -5.22 4.87
C SER A 183 11.47 -6.46 5.11
N ASN A 184 11.63 -7.30 4.08
CA ASN A 184 12.19 -8.65 4.22
C ASN A 184 13.71 -8.72 4.02
N LYS A 185 14.30 -7.82 3.22
CA LYS A 185 15.74 -7.86 2.90
C LYS A 185 16.57 -6.80 3.62
N GLY A 186 15.93 -5.92 4.40
CA GLY A 186 16.62 -4.82 5.07
C GLY A 186 16.86 -3.61 4.16
N TYR A 187 17.70 -2.69 4.64
CA TYR A 187 18.06 -1.48 3.89
C TYR A 187 18.75 -1.83 2.57
N GLY A 188 18.46 -1.08 1.50
CA GLY A 188 18.91 -1.38 0.14
C GLY A 188 18.03 -2.36 -0.64
N GLY A 189 17.32 -3.28 0.04
CA GLY A 189 16.40 -4.24 -0.60
C GLY A 189 15.22 -3.61 -1.35
N HIS A 190 14.98 -2.32 -1.14
CA HIS A 190 13.92 -1.53 -1.75
C HIS A 190 14.33 -0.80 -3.04
N GLY A 191 15.62 -0.74 -3.36
CA GLY A 191 16.18 0.16 -4.38
C GLY A 191 15.62 -0.08 -5.79
N ALA A 192 15.51 -1.34 -6.22
CA ALA A 192 14.94 -1.65 -7.54
C ALA A 192 13.47 -1.22 -7.66
N GLY A 193 12.67 -1.47 -6.61
CA GLY A 193 11.27 -1.03 -6.56
C GLY A 193 11.12 0.48 -6.54
N PHE A 194 12.04 1.18 -5.85
CA PHE A 194 12.12 2.65 -5.89
C PHE A 194 12.36 3.15 -7.32
N GLY A 195 13.39 2.63 -8.00
CA GLY A 195 13.73 3.05 -9.36
C GLY A 195 12.57 2.86 -10.36
N ILE A 196 11.89 1.72 -10.30
CA ILE A 196 10.71 1.44 -11.16
C ILE A 196 9.59 2.45 -10.89
N ALA A 197 9.23 2.67 -9.62
CA ALA A 197 8.18 3.61 -9.26
C ALA A 197 8.54 5.05 -9.67
N THR A 198 9.78 5.48 -9.45
CA THR A 198 10.27 6.81 -9.84
C THR A 198 10.21 7.00 -11.35
N LEU A 199 10.61 6.00 -12.15
CA LEU A 199 10.54 6.07 -13.60
C LEU A 199 9.09 6.18 -14.09
N SER A 200 8.16 5.44 -13.49
CA SER A 200 6.74 5.57 -13.83
C SER A 200 6.18 6.96 -13.50
N THR A 201 6.58 7.54 -12.36
CA THR A 201 6.21 8.92 -12.01
C THR A 201 6.75 9.92 -13.03
N ALA A 202 8.06 9.87 -13.33
CA ALA A 202 8.67 10.75 -14.33
C ALA A 202 8.04 10.57 -15.73
N GLY A 203 7.66 9.35 -16.09
CA GLY A 203 6.95 9.07 -17.34
C GLY A 203 5.59 9.76 -17.42
N VAL A 204 4.80 9.69 -16.35
CA VAL A 204 3.50 10.38 -16.26
C VAL A 204 3.69 11.91 -16.25
N GLU A 205 4.67 12.43 -15.52
CA GLU A 205 5.03 13.86 -15.54
C GLU A 205 5.41 14.33 -16.96
N GLY A 206 6.18 13.52 -17.68
CA GLY A 206 6.54 13.78 -19.08
C GLY A 206 5.32 13.84 -20.00
N LEU A 207 4.31 13.00 -19.79
CA LEU A 207 3.05 13.05 -20.56
C LEU A 207 2.30 14.37 -20.32
N ILE A 208 2.24 14.85 -19.07
CA ILE A 208 1.60 16.14 -18.74
C ILE A 208 2.35 17.29 -19.41
N LEU A 209 3.68 17.29 -19.31
CA LEU A 209 4.52 18.32 -19.91
C LEU A 209 4.35 18.33 -21.43
N LEU A 210 4.32 17.14 -22.07
CA LEU A 210 4.08 17.02 -23.50
C LEU A 210 2.72 17.61 -23.88
N THR A 211 1.64 17.30 -23.16
CA THR A 211 0.32 17.90 -23.40
C THR A 211 0.38 19.42 -23.33
N ALA A 212 1.08 19.98 -22.34
CA ALA A 212 1.19 21.43 -22.17
C ALA A 212 1.97 22.12 -23.31
N LEU A 213 2.93 21.42 -23.94
CA LEU A 213 3.75 21.95 -25.03
C LEU A 213 3.12 21.82 -26.43
N MET A 214 1.99 21.10 -26.54
CA MET A 214 1.27 20.94 -27.81
C MET A 214 0.25 22.06 -28.08
N PHE A 215 0.17 23.05 -27.19
CA PHE A 215 -0.59 24.29 -27.33
C PHE A 215 0.36 25.49 -27.43
#